data_AF-A0A6N7Q2F0-F1
#
_entry.id   AF-A0A6N7Q2F0-F1
#
_cell.length_a   1.000
_cell.length_b   1.000
_cell.length_c   1.000
_cell.angle_alpha   90.00
_cell.angle_beta   90.00
_cell.angle_gamma   90.00
#
_symmetry.space_group_name_H-M   'P 1'
#
loop_
_entity.id
_entity.type
_entity.pdbx_description
1 polymer ?
#
loop_
_entity_poly.entity_id
_entity_poly.type
_entity_poly.pdbx_seq_one_letter_code
_entity_poly.pdbx_strand_id
1 'polypeptide(L)'
;MPPTGISTAQLWAEITQSPRPHRLVDFPRLIDGETIQVAMWVMTQEESFLANLESEKYVRKMLKEHLKEVPKSDEMAEGYNRIFELRASIEILWRVCRDPADVSKSFFRSKEEIGKYLTPDEIGVLMKEYNVVRTDLGPIVTTMSDAEVEAWIERLASAESAFPLAFMSWEGVTQLVTSMARRLVPSPTGSDSPSGQPDESESES
;
A
#
# COMPACT_ATOMS: atom_id res chain seq x y z
N MET A 1 2.84 14.16 -1.19
CA MET A 1 3.68 14.83 -0.18
C MET A 1 4.85 13.93 0.19
N PRO A 2 6.07 14.46 0.38
CA PRO A 2 7.18 13.71 0.97
C PRO A 2 6.78 13.20 2.38
N PRO A 3 7.35 12.09 2.87
CA PRO A 3 6.94 11.47 4.13
C PRO A 3 7.01 12.47 5.30
N THR A 4 5.85 12.78 5.89
CA THR A 4 5.74 13.68 7.03
C THR A 4 6.04 12.90 8.30
N GLY A 5 7.25 13.08 8.83
CA GLY A 5 7.74 12.44 10.06
C GLY A 5 9.23 12.09 10.02
N ILE A 6 9.82 12.06 8.81
CA ILE A 6 11.22 11.70 8.59
C ILE A 6 11.81 12.71 7.59
N SER A 7 12.94 13.32 7.95
CA SER A 7 13.64 14.26 7.06
C SER A 7 14.13 13.56 5.80
N THR A 8 14.32 14.30 4.70
CA THR A 8 14.87 13.77 3.43
C THR A 8 16.22 13.07 3.64
N ALA A 9 17.02 13.55 4.59
CA ALA A 9 18.28 12.91 4.98
C ALA A 9 18.07 11.58 5.72
N GLN A 10 17.03 11.46 6.55
CA GLN A 10 16.66 10.20 7.20
C GLN A 10 16.06 9.21 6.21
N LEU A 11 15.22 9.65 5.28
CA LEU A 11 14.71 8.81 4.20
C LEU A 11 15.86 8.27 3.32
N TRP A 12 16.82 9.13 2.96
CA TRP A 12 18.01 8.70 2.23
C TRP A 12 18.90 7.74 3.04
N ALA A 13 19.03 7.99 4.34
CA ALA A 13 19.75 7.09 5.25
C ALA A 13 19.04 5.73 5.37
N GLU A 14 17.71 5.69 5.45
CA GLU A 14 16.93 4.45 5.43
C GLU A 14 17.09 3.72 4.10
N ILE A 15 16.94 4.40 2.95
CA ILE A 15 17.10 3.80 1.62
C ILE A 15 18.49 3.17 1.43
N THR A 16 19.53 3.73 2.06
CA THR A 16 20.92 3.26 1.95
C THR A 16 21.37 2.34 3.09
N GLN A 17 20.48 2.03 4.05
CA GLN A 17 20.81 1.17 5.19
C GLN A 17 20.96 -0.30 4.80
N SER A 18 21.93 -0.95 5.45
CA SER A 18 22.11 -2.40 5.48
C SER A 18 22.12 -2.86 6.95
N PRO A 19 21.25 -3.81 7.36
CA PRO A 19 20.27 -4.53 6.55
C PRO A 19 19.15 -3.60 6.05
N ARG A 20 18.46 -4.03 4.98
CA ARG A 20 17.39 -3.25 4.33
C ARG A 20 16.33 -2.78 5.35
N PRO A 21 15.74 -1.57 5.15
CA PRO A 21 14.63 -1.11 5.96
C PRO A 21 13.51 -2.14 6.02
N HIS A 22 13.02 -2.35 7.23
CA HIS A 22 11.93 -3.26 7.49
C HIS A 22 11.04 -2.71 8.61
N ARG A 23 9.83 -3.24 8.70
CA ARG A 23 8.87 -2.93 9.76
C ARG A 23 8.36 -4.22 10.38
N LEU A 24 8.19 -4.23 11.69
CA LEU A 24 7.45 -5.30 12.37
C LEU A 24 5.95 -5.05 12.17
N VAL A 25 5.27 -6.06 11.65
CA VAL A 25 3.81 -6.05 11.48
C VAL A 25 3.22 -7.25 12.17
N ASP A 26 1.99 -7.09 12.62
CA ASP A 26 1.25 -8.14 13.31
C ASP A 26 0.82 -9.22 12.31
N PHE A 27 1.05 -10.48 12.65
CA PHE A 27 0.56 -11.60 11.87
C PHE A 27 -0.96 -11.73 12.05
N PRO A 28 -1.71 -12.11 11.01
CA PRO A 28 -3.18 -12.12 11.05
C PRO A 28 -3.80 -13.18 11.97
N ARG A 29 -2.99 -14.07 12.57
CA ARG A 29 -3.44 -15.08 13.53
C ARG A 29 -2.83 -14.85 14.90
N LEU A 30 -3.65 -15.10 15.91
CA LEU A 30 -3.16 -15.33 17.26
C LEU A 30 -2.57 -16.74 17.34
N ILE A 31 -1.40 -16.86 17.95
CA ILE A 31 -0.79 -18.14 18.33
C ILE A 31 -0.78 -18.16 19.84
N ASP A 32 -1.41 -19.17 20.44
CA ASP A 32 -1.55 -19.30 21.89
C ASP A 32 -2.21 -18.08 22.57
N GLY A 33 -3.07 -17.36 21.83
CA GLY A 33 -3.77 -16.17 22.30
C GLY A 33 -2.98 -14.87 22.15
N GLU A 34 -1.76 -14.92 21.63
CA GLU A 34 -0.90 -13.76 21.42
C GLU A 34 -0.70 -13.45 19.94
N THR A 35 -0.57 -12.16 19.62
CA THR A 35 -0.20 -11.72 18.27
C THR A 35 1.30 -11.93 18.10
N ILE A 36 1.67 -12.78 17.14
CA ILE A 36 3.07 -12.88 16.71
C ILE A 36 3.37 -11.81 15.66
N GLN A 37 4.62 -11.37 15.60
CA GLN A 37 5.07 -10.36 14.66
C GLN A 37 5.93 -10.96 13.55
N VAL A 38 5.90 -10.32 12.38
CA VAL A 38 6.73 -10.65 11.24
C VAL A 38 7.46 -9.39 10.78
N ALA A 39 8.74 -9.50 10.45
CA ALA A 39 9.47 -8.40 9.83
C ALA A 39 9.15 -8.37 8.34
N MET A 40 8.65 -7.25 7.82
CA MET A 40 8.43 -7.05 6.39
C MET A 40 9.40 -6.02 5.83
N TRP A 41 10.09 -6.37 4.75
CA TRP A 41 10.99 -5.46 4.03
C TRP A 41 10.49 -5.14 2.61
N VAL A 42 11.10 -4.15 1.98
CA VAL A 42 10.80 -3.78 0.59
C VAL A 42 11.62 -4.63 -0.37
N MET A 43 10.94 -5.22 -1.36
CA MET A 43 11.60 -5.97 -2.42
C MET A 43 12.43 -5.06 -3.33
N THR A 44 13.53 -5.59 -3.82
CA THR A 44 14.26 -5.05 -4.96
C THR A 44 13.49 -5.28 -6.27
N GLN A 45 13.92 -4.58 -7.33
CA GLN A 45 13.39 -4.80 -8.67
C GLN A 45 13.64 -6.24 -9.14
N GLU A 46 14.80 -6.83 -8.85
CA GLU A 46 15.13 -8.21 -9.19
C GLU A 46 14.20 -9.20 -8.49
N GLU A 47 13.98 -9.05 -7.18
CA GLU A 47 13.06 -9.91 -6.43
C GLU A 47 11.63 -9.80 -6.96
N SER A 48 11.19 -8.60 -7.33
CA SER A 48 9.88 -8.35 -7.93
C SER A 48 9.74 -9.02 -9.30
N PHE A 49 10.77 -8.94 -10.14
CA PHE A 49 10.83 -9.63 -11.43
C PHE A 49 10.78 -11.15 -11.26
N LEU A 50 11.57 -11.69 -10.32
CA LEU A 50 11.59 -13.12 -10.00
C LEU A 50 10.25 -13.62 -9.45
N ALA A 51 9.56 -12.84 -8.60
CA ALA A 51 8.24 -13.19 -8.09
C ALA A 51 7.22 -13.32 -9.22
N ASN A 52 7.22 -12.40 -10.18
CA ASN A 52 6.36 -12.46 -11.36
C ASN A 52 6.70 -13.66 -12.25
N LEU A 53 7.99 -13.88 -12.54
CA LEU A 53 8.45 -14.99 -13.37
C LEU A 53 8.07 -16.36 -12.77
N GLU A 54 8.24 -16.54 -11.46
CA GLU A 54 7.89 -17.79 -10.78
C GLU A 54 6.37 -17.99 -10.69
N SER A 55 5.59 -16.91 -10.59
CA SER A 55 4.13 -16.96 -10.65
C SER A 55 3.64 -17.41 -12.02
N GLU A 56 4.21 -16.83 -13.08
CA GLU A 56 3.93 -17.20 -14.46
C GLU A 56 4.19 -18.70 -14.71
N LYS A 57 5.37 -19.18 -14.30
CA LYS A 57 5.76 -20.60 -14.43
C LYS A 57 4.78 -21.51 -13.70
N TYR A 58 4.38 -21.14 -12.48
CA TYR A 58 3.45 -21.92 -11.67
C TYR A 58 2.07 -22.00 -12.34
N VAL A 59 1.51 -20.88 -12.77
CA VAL A 59 0.18 -20.84 -13.42
C VAL A 59 0.16 -21.67 -14.68
N ARG A 60 1.18 -21.52 -15.54
CA ARG A 60 1.32 -22.32 -16.77
C ARG A 60 1.42 -23.81 -16.48
N LYS A 61 2.19 -24.19 -15.46
CA LYS A 61 2.32 -25.60 -15.05
C LYS A 61 0.97 -26.15 -14.56
N MET A 62 0.30 -25.42 -13.68
CA MET A 62 -0.99 -25.82 -13.10
C MET A 62 -2.07 -25.97 -14.20
N LEU A 63 -2.20 -25.01 -15.11
CA LEU A 63 -3.17 -25.08 -16.21
C LEU A 63 -2.87 -26.25 -17.15
N LYS A 64 -1.60 -26.52 -17.45
CA LYS A 64 -1.20 -27.68 -18.25
C LYS A 64 -1.57 -28.99 -17.56
N GLU A 65 -1.41 -29.08 -16.24
CA GLU A 65 -1.73 -30.29 -15.46
C GLU A 65 -3.24 -30.53 -15.34
N HIS A 66 -4.05 -29.47 -15.19
CA HIS A 66 -5.49 -29.59 -14.91
C HIS A 66 -6.41 -29.42 -16.13
N LEU A 67 -6.03 -28.60 -17.12
CA LEU A 67 -6.83 -28.30 -18.31
C LEU A 67 -6.24 -28.90 -19.60
N LYS A 68 -5.04 -29.50 -19.54
CA LYS A 68 -4.29 -30.10 -20.67
C LYS A 68 -3.89 -29.12 -21.80
N GLU A 69 -4.39 -27.89 -21.78
CA GLU A 69 -4.01 -26.81 -22.68
C GLU A 69 -3.64 -25.56 -21.87
N VAL A 70 -2.60 -24.85 -22.31
CA VAL A 70 -2.26 -23.53 -21.78
C VAL A 70 -2.93 -22.51 -22.70
N PRO A 71 -3.83 -21.66 -22.18
CA PRO A 71 -4.50 -20.63 -22.97
C PRO A 71 -3.47 -19.79 -23.73
N LYS A 72 -3.76 -19.51 -25.00
CA LYS A 72 -2.91 -18.62 -25.80
C LYS A 72 -3.04 -17.17 -25.31
N SER A 73 -2.11 -16.31 -25.70
CA SER A 73 -2.07 -14.91 -25.24
C SER A 73 -3.34 -14.11 -25.56
N ASP A 74 -4.12 -14.55 -26.53
CA ASP A 74 -5.39 -13.99 -26.99
C ASP A 74 -6.63 -14.62 -26.31
N GLU A 75 -6.44 -15.75 -25.63
CA GLU A 75 -7.48 -16.44 -24.87
C GLU A 75 -7.30 -16.10 -23.39
N MET A 76 -7.88 -14.98 -22.95
CA MET A 76 -7.96 -14.68 -21.52
C MET A 76 -8.85 -15.74 -20.86
N ALA A 77 -8.25 -16.79 -20.32
CA ALA A 77 -8.96 -17.70 -19.44
C ALA A 77 -9.35 -16.92 -18.18
N GLU A 78 -10.66 -16.83 -17.91
CA GLU A 78 -11.23 -16.04 -16.81
C GLU A 78 -10.61 -16.39 -15.44
N GLY A 79 -10.11 -17.63 -15.27
CA GLY A 79 -9.40 -18.07 -14.08
C GLY A 79 -7.90 -17.75 -14.03
N TYR A 80 -7.25 -17.45 -15.16
CA TYR A 80 -5.79 -17.26 -15.24
C TYR A 80 -5.33 -16.12 -14.33
N ASN A 81 -5.93 -14.94 -14.48
CA ASN A 81 -5.52 -13.75 -13.74
C ASN A 81 -5.66 -13.96 -12.23
N ARG A 82 -6.76 -14.57 -11.78
CA ARG A 82 -6.99 -14.84 -10.37
C ARG A 82 -5.97 -15.81 -9.78
N ILE A 83 -5.59 -16.85 -10.51
CA ILE A 83 -4.57 -17.81 -10.07
C ILE A 83 -3.20 -17.15 -10.05
N PHE A 84 -2.90 -16.34 -11.06
CA PHE A 84 -1.67 -15.56 -11.13
C PHE A 84 -1.55 -14.60 -9.96
N GLU A 85 -2.57 -13.79 -9.69
CA GLU A 85 -2.59 -12.80 -8.59
C GLU A 85 -2.42 -13.47 -7.22
N LEU A 86 -3.13 -14.57 -6.98
CA LEU A 86 -2.97 -15.34 -5.74
C LEU A 86 -1.55 -15.88 -5.61
N ARG A 87 -0.99 -16.42 -6.70
CA ARG A 87 0.36 -16.96 -6.70
C ARG A 87 1.42 -15.87 -6.53
N ALA A 88 1.25 -14.74 -7.19
CA ALA A 88 2.10 -13.57 -7.06
C ALA A 88 2.12 -13.08 -5.62
N SER A 89 0.95 -13.01 -4.97
CA SER A 89 0.86 -12.68 -3.54
C SER A 89 1.69 -13.63 -2.68
N ILE A 90 1.61 -14.95 -2.92
CA ILE A 90 2.42 -15.95 -2.21
C ILE A 90 3.93 -15.75 -2.47
N GLU A 91 4.34 -15.55 -3.72
CA GLU A 91 5.75 -15.35 -4.08
C GLU A 91 6.32 -14.06 -3.47
N ILE A 92 5.50 -13.00 -3.38
CA ILE A 92 5.84 -11.75 -2.71
C ILE A 92 5.99 -11.99 -1.21
N LEU A 93 4.96 -12.51 -0.54
CA LEU A 93 4.97 -12.74 0.91
C LEU A 93 6.14 -13.60 1.36
N TRP A 94 6.46 -14.66 0.61
CA TRP A 94 7.62 -15.51 0.93
C TRP A 94 8.96 -14.75 0.86
N ARG A 95 9.08 -13.75 -0.02
CA ARG A 95 10.30 -12.92 -0.15
C ARG A 95 10.36 -11.80 0.87
N VAL A 96 9.23 -11.28 1.33
CA VAL A 96 9.19 -10.07 2.17
C VAL A 96 9.04 -10.36 3.64
N CYS A 97 8.39 -11.46 4.01
CA CYS A 97 8.21 -11.87 5.40
C CYS A 97 9.48 -12.54 5.94
N ARG A 98 10.09 -11.91 6.93
CA ARG A 98 11.34 -12.30 7.58
C ARG A 98 11.14 -12.58 9.05
N ASP A 99 12.01 -13.42 9.60
CA ASP A 99 12.04 -13.69 11.03
C ASP A 99 12.34 -12.37 11.79
N PRO A 100 11.49 -11.96 12.75
CA PRO A 100 11.71 -10.73 13.51
C PRO A 100 12.99 -10.74 14.35
N ALA A 101 13.51 -11.93 14.71
CA ALA A 101 14.77 -12.07 15.43
C ALA A 101 15.99 -12.11 14.50
N ASP A 102 15.80 -12.48 13.22
CA ASP A 102 16.86 -12.57 12.22
C ASP A 102 16.33 -12.30 10.80
N VAL A 103 16.41 -11.06 10.36
CA VAL A 103 15.87 -10.62 9.06
C VAL A 103 16.54 -11.27 7.85
N SER A 104 17.67 -11.97 8.03
CA SER A 104 18.28 -12.75 6.95
C SER A 104 17.51 -14.04 6.64
N LYS A 105 16.69 -14.51 7.58
CA LYS A 105 15.88 -15.72 7.46
C LYS A 105 14.47 -15.40 7.02
N SER A 106 13.91 -16.26 6.18
CA SER A 106 12.50 -16.20 5.81
C SER A 106 11.63 -16.61 7.00
N PHE A 107 10.52 -15.90 7.20
CA PHE A 107 9.52 -16.26 8.21
C PHE A 107 8.84 -17.59 7.86
N PHE A 108 8.50 -17.77 6.58
CA PHE A 108 7.93 -19.01 6.06
C PHE A 108 9.04 -19.93 5.55
N ARG A 109 8.95 -21.24 5.83
CA ARG A 109 9.96 -22.22 5.40
C ARG A 109 9.92 -22.43 3.89
N SER A 110 8.73 -22.37 3.31
CA SER A 110 8.54 -22.41 1.86
C SER A 110 7.32 -21.61 1.41
N LYS A 111 7.26 -21.29 0.13
CA LYS A 111 6.10 -20.63 -0.50
C LYS A 111 4.84 -21.50 -0.49
N GLU A 112 5.00 -22.83 -0.52
CA GLU A 112 3.91 -23.79 -0.42
C GLU A 112 3.26 -23.76 0.98
N GLU A 113 4.02 -23.43 2.02
CA GLU A 113 3.50 -23.29 3.38
C GLU A 113 2.42 -22.18 3.45
N ILE A 114 2.66 -21.05 2.79
CA ILE A 114 1.72 -19.94 2.72
C ILE A 114 0.40 -20.39 2.09
N GLY A 115 0.46 -21.02 0.91
CA GLY A 115 -0.74 -21.49 0.21
C GLY A 115 -1.46 -22.66 0.89
N LYS A 116 -0.78 -23.41 1.76
CA LYS A 116 -1.36 -24.56 2.47
C LYS A 116 -1.98 -24.16 3.80
N TYR A 117 -1.36 -23.24 4.54
CA TYR A 117 -1.73 -22.94 5.92
C TYR A 117 -2.43 -21.61 6.09
N LEU A 118 -2.27 -20.65 5.17
CA LEU A 118 -2.99 -19.38 5.23
C LEU A 118 -4.25 -19.41 4.35
N THR A 119 -5.28 -18.73 4.83
CA THR A 119 -6.48 -18.47 4.05
C THR A 119 -6.23 -17.33 3.05
N PRO A 120 -7.04 -17.21 1.99
CA PRO A 120 -6.96 -16.07 1.07
C PRO A 120 -7.08 -14.71 1.78
N ASP A 121 -7.90 -14.62 2.83
CA ASP A 121 -8.09 -13.38 3.58
C ASP A 121 -6.85 -13.01 4.40
N GLU A 122 -6.19 -13.99 5.02
CA GLU A 122 -4.94 -13.77 5.75
C GLU A 122 -3.79 -13.36 4.82
N ILE A 123 -3.73 -13.96 3.62
CA ILE A 123 -2.83 -13.52 2.56
C ILE A 123 -3.15 -12.08 2.17
N GLY A 124 -4.43 -11.73 2.03
CA GLY A 124 -4.89 -10.37 1.74
C GLY A 124 -4.47 -9.36 2.81
N VAL A 125 -4.60 -9.71 4.10
CA VAL A 125 -4.17 -8.87 5.22
C VAL A 125 -2.65 -8.64 5.18
N LEU A 126 -1.85 -9.70 5.01
CA LEU A 126 -0.39 -9.57 4.92
C LEU A 126 0.05 -8.77 3.69
N MET A 127 -0.63 -8.93 2.55
CA MET A 127 -0.35 -8.15 1.34
C MET A 127 -0.70 -6.67 1.52
N LYS A 128 -1.76 -6.36 2.27
CA LYS A 128 -2.11 -4.99 2.64
C LYS A 128 -1.00 -4.37 3.50
N GLU A 129 -0.53 -5.07 4.51
CA GLU A 129 0.60 -4.62 5.34
C GLU A 129 1.86 -4.40 4.51
N TYR A 130 2.18 -5.33 3.59
CA TYR A 130 3.31 -5.16 2.69
C TYR A 130 3.20 -3.90 1.81
N ASN A 131 2.00 -3.60 1.28
CA ASN A 131 1.80 -2.38 0.49
C ASN A 131 2.00 -1.10 1.32
N VAL A 132 1.60 -1.11 2.59
CA VAL A 132 1.87 0.00 3.53
C VAL A 132 3.38 0.15 3.74
N VAL A 133 4.07 -0.95 4.05
CA VAL A 133 5.54 -0.96 4.24
C VAL A 133 6.27 -0.48 2.98
N ARG A 134 5.85 -0.94 1.80
CA ARG A 134 6.39 -0.50 0.51
C ARG A 134 6.16 0.99 0.28
N THR A 135 5.02 1.53 0.67
CA THR A 135 4.70 2.95 0.50
C THR A 135 5.55 3.82 1.42
N ASP A 136 5.77 3.37 2.65
CA ASP A 136 6.49 4.15 3.66
C ASP A 136 8.01 4.07 3.52
N LEU A 137 8.53 2.90 3.13
CA LEU A 137 9.97 2.63 3.07
C LEU A 137 10.50 2.52 1.63
N GLY A 138 9.64 2.54 0.62
CA GLY A 138 10.01 2.41 -0.79
C GLY A 138 10.58 3.70 -1.36
N PRO A 139 11.63 3.65 -2.21
CA PRO A 139 12.23 4.83 -2.83
C PRO A 139 11.33 5.49 -3.89
N ILE A 140 10.29 4.80 -4.36
CA ILE A 140 9.37 5.28 -5.40
C ILE A 140 8.02 5.56 -4.74
N VAL A 141 7.85 6.79 -4.26
CA VAL A 141 6.52 7.34 -3.99
C VAL A 141 5.94 7.76 -5.34
N THR A 142 5.09 6.95 -5.97
CA THR A 142 4.21 7.46 -7.03
C THR A 142 3.20 8.38 -6.37
N THR A 143 3.57 9.65 -6.25
CA THR A 143 2.69 10.74 -5.84
C THR A 143 1.76 11.07 -7.01
N MET A 144 0.45 11.05 -6.77
CA MET A 144 -0.45 11.87 -7.57
C MET A 144 -0.02 13.32 -7.41
N SER A 145 0.09 14.03 -8.51
CA SER A 145 0.21 15.48 -8.48
C SER A 145 -1.04 16.09 -7.86
N ASP A 146 -0.91 17.29 -7.28
CA ASP A 146 -2.05 17.98 -6.68
C ASP A 146 -3.18 18.19 -7.70
N ALA A 147 -2.84 18.45 -8.96
CA ALA A 147 -3.80 18.57 -10.05
C ALA A 147 -4.57 17.26 -10.32
N GLU A 148 -3.92 16.11 -10.24
CA GLU A 148 -4.58 14.80 -10.36
C GLU A 148 -5.48 14.54 -9.16
N VAL A 149 -5.06 14.91 -7.95
CA VAL A 149 -5.90 14.81 -6.74
C VAL A 149 -7.17 15.65 -6.90
N GLU A 150 -7.05 16.88 -7.39
CA GLU A 150 -8.22 17.74 -7.66
C GLU A 150 -9.17 17.11 -8.70
N ALA A 151 -8.64 16.64 -9.83
CA ALA A 151 -9.44 16.03 -10.87
C ALA A 151 -10.21 14.79 -10.38
N TRP A 152 -9.60 14.01 -9.50
CA TRP A 152 -10.27 12.86 -8.87
C TRP A 152 -11.32 13.27 -7.84
N ILE A 153 -11.10 14.32 -7.06
CA ILE A 153 -12.10 14.84 -6.12
C ILE A 153 -13.32 15.39 -6.87
N GLU A 154 -13.13 16.16 -7.93
CA GLU A 154 -14.23 16.67 -8.77
C GLU A 154 -15.01 15.52 -9.42
N ARG A 155 -14.30 14.52 -9.93
CA ARG A 155 -14.91 13.32 -10.54
C ARG A 155 -15.72 12.52 -9.52
N LEU A 156 -15.27 12.42 -8.27
CA LEU A 156 -16.01 11.72 -7.21
C LEU A 156 -17.18 12.53 -6.68
N ALA A 157 -17.03 13.85 -6.56
CA ALA A 157 -18.11 14.74 -6.14
C ALA A 157 -19.28 14.76 -7.14
N SER A 158 -18.99 14.55 -8.43
CA SER A 158 -19.97 14.48 -9.51
C SER A 158 -20.45 13.05 -9.83
N ALA A 159 -19.84 12.02 -9.26
CA ALA A 159 -20.20 10.63 -9.51
C ALA A 159 -21.26 10.14 -8.50
N GLU A 160 -22.32 9.50 -9.01
CA GLU A 160 -23.31 8.81 -8.17
C GLU A 160 -22.82 7.43 -7.67
N SER A 161 -21.57 7.05 -7.98
CA SER A 161 -21.02 5.75 -7.56
C SER A 161 -19.52 5.78 -7.26
N ALA A 162 -19.08 4.83 -6.43
CA ALA A 162 -17.68 4.60 -6.10
C ALA A 162 -16.89 3.89 -7.22
N PHE A 163 -17.53 3.58 -8.37
CA PHE A 163 -16.90 2.89 -9.49
C PHE A 163 -15.57 3.51 -9.96
N PRO A 164 -15.39 4.85 -9.99
CA PRO A 164 -14.11 5.44 -10.36
C PRO A 164 -12.94 5.03 -9.43
N LEU A 165 -13.20 4.74 -8.15
CA LEU A 165 -12.17 4.29 -7.20
C LEU A 165 -11.64 2.89 -7.52
N ALA A 166 -12.42 2.06 -8.23
CA ALA A 166 -12.01 0.70 -8.59
C ALA A 166 -10.83 0.66 -9.58
N PHE A 167 -10.55 1.78 -10.26
CA PHE A 167 -9.44 1.91 -11.20
C PHE A 167 -8.19 2.55 -10.58
N MET A 168 -8.28 2.98 -9.32
CA MET A 168 -7.15 3.58 -8.63
C MET A 168 -6.31 2.51 -7.94
N SER A 169 -4.98 2.70 -7.93
CA SER A 169 -4.14 1.93 -7.04
C SER A 169 -4.48 2.26 -5.58
N TRP A 170 -4.18 1.35 -4.66
CA TRP A 170 -4.40 1.58 -3.24
C TRP A 170 -3.65 2.82 -2.72
N GLU A 171 -2.46 3.08 -3.25
CA GLU A 171 -1.69 4.29 -2.96
C GLU A 171 -2.41 5.55 -3.42
N GLY A 172 -2.99 5.53 -4.62
CA GLY A 172 -3.80 6.63 -5.15
C GLY A 172 -5.03 6.89 -4.28
N VAL A 173 -5.75 5.84 -3.85
CA VAL A 173 -6.88 5.96 -2.93
C VAL A 173 -6.44 6.54 -1.59
N THR A 174 -5.32 6.08 -1.04
CA THR A 174 -4.77 6.56 0.24
C THR A 174 -4.41 8.05 0.18
N GLN A 175 -3.74 8.49 -0.90
CA GLN A 175 -3.40 9.90 -1.12
C GLN A 175 -4.64 10.77 -1.30
N LEU A 176 -5.64 10.28 -2.02
CA LEU A 176 -6.89 10.96 -2.26
C LEU A 176 -7.71 11.15 -0.97
N VAL A 177 -7.90 10.08 -0.19
CA VAL A 177 -8.60 10.13 1.11
C VAL A 177 -7.88 11.05 2.10
N THR A 178 -6.55 10.97 2.17
CA THR A 178 -5.74 11.86 3.02
C THR A 178 -5.92 13.33 2.63
N SER A 179 -5.99 13.62 1.33
CA SER A 179 -6.17 14.98 0.83
C SER A 179 -7.58 15.51 1.11
N MET A 180 -8.62 14.67 0.94
CA MET A 180 -9.99 15.01 1.33
C MET A 180 -10.09 15.30 2.84
N ALA A 181 -9.50 14.44 3.68
CA ALA A 181 -9.51 14.62 5.14
C ALA A 181 -8.84 15.94 5.56
N ARG A 182 -7.73 16.32 4.92
CA ARG A 182 -7.05 17.61 5.18
C ARG A 182 -7.93 18.82 4.86
N ARG A 183 -8.80 18.73 3.85
CA ARG A 183 -9.74 19.82 3.50
C ARG A 183 -10.86 20.00 4.51
N LEU A 184 -11.20 18.94 5.24
CA LEU A 184 -12.25 18.96 6.26
C LEU A 184 -11.76 19.54 7.59
N VAL A 185 -10.45 19.71 7.79
CA VAL A 185 -9.89 20.36 8.98
C VAL A 185 -10.02 21.89 8.83
N PRO A 186 -10.80 22.58 9.68
CA PRO A 186 -10.90 24.03 9.66
C PRO A 186 -9.54 24.65 9.95
N SER A 187 -9.09 25.61 9.13
CA SER A 187 -7.89 26.40 9.44
C SER A 187 -8.10 27.20 10.75
N PRO A 188 -7.20 27.13 11.74
CA PRO A 188 -7.31 27.85 13.01
C PRO A 188 -7.14 29.38 12.92
N THR A 189 -7.13 29.96 11.73
CA THR A 189 -6.95 31.40 11.51
C THR A 189 -8.21 32.01 10.92
N GLY A 190 -9.31 31.90 11.66
CA GLY A 190 -10.40 32.86 11.56
C GLY A 190 -9.93 34.16 12.21
N SER A 191 -9.55 35.14 11.39
CA SER A 191 -9.18 36.49 11.77
C SER A 191 -10.22 37.09 12.73
N ASP A 192 -9.78 37.41 13.95
CA ASP A 192 -10.48 38.37 14.80
C ASP A 192 -10.67 39.68 14.03
N SER A 193 -11.88 40.22 14.09
CA SER A 193 -12.25 41.48 13.45
C SER A 193 -11.61 42.66 14.21
N PRO A 194 -11.11 43.72 13.53
CA PRO A 194 -10.54 44.87 14.20
C PRO A 194 -11.62 45.65 14.96
N SER A 195 -11.30 46.01 16.20
CA SER A 195 -12.03 46.94 17.06
C SER A 195 -12.28 48.29 16.36
N GLY A 196 -13.55 48.61 16.11
CA GLY A 196 -13.99 49.98 15.79
C GLY A 196 -14.09 50.81 17.07
N GLN A 197 -13.37 51.93 17.10
CA GLN A 197 -13.32 52.91 18.19
C GLN A 197 -14.68 53.59 18.48
N PRO A 198 -14.88 54.14 19.69
CA PRO A 198 -16.09 54.89 20.05
C PRO A 198 -16.15 56.28 19.40
N ASP A 199 -17.34 56.66 18.92
CA ASP A 199 -17.67 58.01 18.42
C ASP A 199 -17.58 59.04 19.56
N GLU A 200 -16.60 59.94 19.49
CA GLU A 200 -16.65 61.24 20.14
C GLU A 200 -17.47 62.18 19.23
N SER A 201 -18.65 62.57 19.71
CA SER A 201 -19.42 63.70 19.15
C SER A 201 -19.74 64.70 20.25
N GLU A 202 -18.74 65.49 20.63
CA GLU A 202 -18.95 66.85 21.12
C GLU A 202 -18.85 67.80 19.92
N SER A 203 -19.96 68.47 19.59
CA SER A 203 -19.89 69.72 18.83
C SER A 203 -20.93 70.68 19.39
N GLU A 204 -20.40 71.80 19.88
CA GLU A 204 -21.08 72.99 20.37
C GLU A 204 -21.92 73.64 19.26
N SER A 205 -23.14 74.06 19.61
CA SER A 205 -23.79 75.35 19.24
C SER A 205 -25.09 75.52 20.01
#